data_AF-A0A3Q0GLC3-F1
#
_entry.id   AF-A0A3Q0GLC3-F1
#
_cell.length_a   1.000
_cell.length_b   1.000
_cell.length_c   1.000
_cell.angle_alpha   90.00
_cell.angle_beta   90.00
_cell.angle_gamma   90.00
#
_symmetry.space_group_name_H-M   'P 1'
#
loop_
_entity.id
_entity.type
_entity.pdbx_description
1 polymer ?
#
loop_
_entity_poly.entity_id
_entity_poly.type
_entity_poly.pdbx_seq_one_letter_code
_entity_poly.pdbx_strand_id
1 'polypeptide(L)'
;MLAEVEEEEPTGYIHLEKFLPMMTKVLMEKRYRPIPEDVLLHAFEVLDQNKNGYLTKQELIKCMTEEGEPFTQEEMEEMLSAAIDPETNKICYKDYISMMVVDEN
;
A
#
# COMPACT_ATOMS: atom_id res chain seq x y z
N MET A 1 -12.26 -3.56 14.23
CA MET A 1 -12.59 -4.76 13.43
C MET A 1 -11.62 -5.90 13.69
N LEU A 2 -10.34 -5.89 13.28
CA LEU A 2 -9.43 -6.98 13.73
C LEU A 2 -9.21 -6.95 15.26
N ALA A 3 -9.15 -5.77 15.86
CA ALA A 3 -9.18 -5.60 17.31
C ALA A 3 -10.51 -6.05 17.98
N GLU A 4 -11.58 -6.29 17.21
CA GLU A 4 -12.85 -6.83 17.76
C GLU A 4 -12.89 -8.36 17.77
N VAL A 5 -11.93 -9.03 17.10
CA VAL A 5 -11.72 -10.49 17.16
C VAL A 5 -10.52 -10.88 18.01
N GLU A 6 -9.76 -9.90 18.51
CA GLU A 6 -8.74 -10.11 19.51
C GLU A 6 -9.38 -10.52 20.86
N GLU A 7 -8.64 -11.23 21.70
CA GLU A 7 -9.10 -11.59 23.05
C GLU A 7 -9.25 -10.32 23.92
N GLU A 8 -9.96 -10.38 25.05
CA GLU A 8 -10.12 -9.22 25.96
C GLU A 8 -8.77 -8.66 26.44
N GLU A 9 -7.73 -9.49 26.44
CA GLU A 9 -6.33 -9.06 26.53
C GLU A 9 -5.66 -9.10 25.14
N PRO A 10 -5.05 -8.00 24.67
CA PRO A 10 -4.38 -7.98 23.38
C PRO A 10 -3.14 -8.87 23.41
N THR A 11 -3.28 -10.06 22.82
CA THR A 11 -2.20 -11.03 22.73
C THR A 11 -1.28 -10.77 21.54
N GLY A 12 -1.69 -9.89 20.61
CA GLY A 12 -1.03 -9.71 19.32
C GLY A 12 -1.28 -10.85 18.33
N TYR A 13 -2.09 -11.85 18.69
CA TYR A 13 -2.46 -12.98 17.84
C TYR A 13 -3.98 -13.07 17.70
N ILE A 14 -4.42 -13.52 16.52
CA ILE A 14 -5.84 -13.77 16.22
C ILE A 14 -6.01 -15.25 15.89
N HIS A 15 -6.92 -15.93 16.58
CA HIS A 15 -7.27 -17.31 16.27
C HIS A 15 -7.95 -17.40 14.90
N LEU A 16 -7.52 -18.37 14.08
CA LEU A 16 -8.04 -18.56 12.72
C LEU A 16 -9.57 -18.70 12.70
N GLU A 17 -10.14 -19.40 13.69
CA GLU A 17 -11.59 -19.59 13.84
C GLU A 17 -12.37 -18.28 14.03
N LYS A 18 -11.74 -17.26 14.64
CA LYS A 18 -12.30 -15.90 14.78
C LYS A 18 -12.03 -15.05 13.54
N PHE A 19 -10.86 -15.23 12.92
CA PHE A 19 -10.46 -14.50 11.72
C PHE A 19 -11.33 -14.84 10.51
N LEU A 20 -11.60 -16.13 10.25
CA LEU A 20 -12.30 -16.58 9.04
C LEU A 20 -13.70 -15.99 8.89
N PRO A 21 -14.59 -15.99 9.91
CA PRO A 21 -15.90 -15.35 9.80
C PRO A 21 -15.82 -13.85 9.51
N MET A 22 -14.86 -13.15 10.15
CA MET A 22 -14.66 -11.73 9.94
C MET A 22 -14.20 -11.44 8.51
N MET A 23 -13.18 -12.14 8.03
CA MET A 23 -12.69 -11.95 6.67
C MET A 23 -13.71 -12.37 5.62
N THR A 24 -14.47 -13.44 5.87
CA THR A 24 -15.59 -13.82 4.99
C THR A 24 -16.59 -12.68 4.86
N LYS A 25 -16.96 -12.03 5.97
CA LYS A 25 -17.84 -10.86 5.95
C LYS A 25 -17.23 -9.69 5.17
N VAL A 26 -15.94 -9.39 5.39
CA VAL A 26 -15.20 -8.34 4.66
C VAL A 26 -15.24 -8.58 3.15
N LEU A 27 -14.99 -9.82 2.71
CA LEU A 27 -15.01 -10.23 1.30
C LEU A 27 -16.43 -10.15 0.72
N MET A 28 -17.43 -10.65 1.44
CA MET A 28 -18.83 -10.60 0.99
C MET A 28 -19.37 -9.17 0.88
N GLU A 29 -19.00 -8.30 1.82
CA GLU A 29 -19.36 -6.88 1.81
C GLU A 29 -18.50 -6.06 0.82
N LYS A 30 -17.54 -6.70 0.12
CA LYS A 30 -16.58 -6.07 -0.80
C LYS A 30 -15.89 -4.85 -0.19
N ARG A 31 -15.53 -4.96 1.09
CA ARG A 31 -14.80 -3.94 1.84
C ARG A 31 -13.31 -4.08 1.56
N TYR A 32 -12.59 -2.95 1.58
CA TYR A 32 -11.17 -2.90 1.22
C TYR A 32 -10.89 -3.44 -0.19
N ARG A 33 -11.78 -3.16 -1.14
CA ARG A 33 -11.49 -3.45 -2.55
C ARG A 33 -10.20 -2.73 -2.96
N PRO A 34 -9.35 -3.36 -3.78
CA PRO A 34 -8.19 -2.71 -4.34
C PRO A 34 -8.58 -1.38 -4.97
N ILE A 35 -7.73 -0.37 -4.80
CA ILE A 35 -7.93 0.90 -5.49
C ILE A 35 -7.77 0.63 -7.00
N PRO A 36 -8.70 1.14 -7.84
CA PRO A 36 -8.57 1.00 -9.29
C PRO A 36 -7.21 1.50 -9.81
N GLU A 37 -6.67 0.79 -10.80
CA GLU A 37 -5.35 1.08 -11.36
C GLU A 37 -5.24 2.51 -11.90
N ASP A 38 -6.30 3.01 -12.54
CA ASP A 38 -6.38 4.37 -13.09
C ASP A 38 -6.32 5.45 -11.99
N VAL A 39 -6.93 5.18 -10.83
CA VAL A 39 -6.89 6.07 -9.67
C VAL A 39 -5.48 6.11 -9.08
N LEU A 40 -4.84 4.94 -8.93
CA LEU A 40 -3.45 4.87 -8.47
C LEU A 40 -2.51 5.58 -9.44
N LEU A 41 -2.67 5.34 -10.74
CA LEU A 41 -1.87 5.98 -11.78
C LEU A 41 -2.00 7.50 -11.69
N HIS A 42 -3.22 8.01 -11.60
CA HIS A 42 -3.45 9.45 -11.49
C HIS A 42 -2.82 10.04 -10.22
N ALA A 43 -2.88 9.33 -9.09
CA ALA A 43 -2.23 9.77 -7.86
C ALA A 43 -0.70 9.91 -8.04
N PHE A 44 -0.03 8.93 -8.65
CA PHE A 44 1.40 9.01 -8.92
C PHE A 44 1.77 10.08 -9.96
N GLU A 45 0.92 10.32 -10.97
CA GLU A 45 1.11 11.41 -11.94
C GLU A 45 1.05 12.80 -11.30
N VAL A 46 0.29 12.97 -10.22
CA VAL A 46 0.28 14.23 -9.44
C VAL A 46 1.61 14.43 -8.71
N LEU A 47 2.27 13.34 -8.28
CA LEU A 47 3.57 13.38 -7.62
C LEU A 47 4.72 13.63 -8.61
N ASP A 48 4.61 13.12 -9.84
CA ASP A 48 5.58 13.31 -10.92
C ASP A 48 5.42 14.68 -11.60
N GLN A 49 5.88 15.73 -10.90
CA GLN A 49 5.83 17.12 -11.39
C GLN A 49 6.52 17.31 -12.75
N ASN A 50 7.52 16.47 -13.04
CA ASN A 50 8.32 16.54 -14.26
C ASN A 50 7.73 15.72 -15.42
N LYS A 51 6.67 14.92 -15.16
CA LYS A 51 6.03 14.01 -16.12
C LYS A 51 7.02 13.10 -16.84
N ASN A 52 8.02 12.61 -16.11
CA ASN A 52 9.08 11.77 -16.65
C ASN A 52 8.74 10.27 -16.60
N GLY A 53 7.63 9.89 -15.96
CA GLY A 53 7.16 8.51 -15.84
C GLY A 53 7.70 7.74 -14.63
N TYR A 54 8.45 8.41 -13.75
CA TYR A 54 9.04 7.81 -12.55
C TYR A 54 9.12 8.81 -11.39
N LEU A 55 9.32 8.29 -10.18
CA LEU A 55 9.71 9.11 -9.02
C LEU A 55 11.13 8.77 -8.59
N THR A 56 11.85 9.76 -8.09
CA THR A 56 13.08 9.54 -7.34
C THR A 56 12.76 9.15 -5.90
N LYS A 57 13.70 8.47 -5.24
CA LYS A 57 13.60 8.17 -3.80
C LYS A 57 13.30 9.42 -2.96
N GLN A 58 13.91 10.56 -3.30
CA GLN A 58 13.72 11.80 -2.56
C GLN A 58 12.31 12.37 -2.73
N GLU A 59 11.76 12.33 -3.95
CA GLU A 59 10.39 12.78 -4.22
C GLU A 59 9.38 11.91 -3.45
N LEU A 60 9.55 10.58 -3.47
CA LEU A 60 8.64 9.68 -2.76
C LEU A 60 8.73 9.85 -1.24
N ILE A 61 9.94 9.93 -0.67
CA ILE A 61 10.12 10.20 0.78
C ILE A 61 9.42 11.49 1.16
N LYS A 62 9.69 12.57 0.42
CA LYS A 62 9.12 13.88 0.70
C LYS A 62 7.59 13.80 0.78
N CYS A 63 6.95 13.22 -0.23
CA CYS A 63 5.49 13.09 -0.27
C CYS A 63 4.95 12.24 0.90
N MET A 64 5.57 11.09 1.19
CA MET A 64 5.07 10.16 2.21
C MET A 64 5.37 10.57 3.66
N THR A 65 6.31 11.51 3.88
CA THR A 65 6.63 12.01 5.22
C THR A 65 6.13 13.44 5.50
N GLU A 66 5.78 14.21 4.48
CA GLU A 66 5.34 15.60 4.64
C GLU A 66 3.82 15.80 4.43
N GLU A 67 3.14 14.89 3.75
CA GLU A 67 1.71 15.01 3.43
C GLU A 67 0.87 13.92 4.11
N GLY A 68 -0.28 14.31 4.68
CA GLY A 68 -1.22 13.36 5.29
C GLY A 68 -0.75 12.80 6.63
N GLU A 69 -0.85 11.48 6.79
CA GLU A 69 -0.31 10.76 7.95
C GLU A 69 1.11 10.30 7.59
N PRO A 70 2.15 10.90 8.20
CA PRO A 70 3.52 10.69 7.78
C PRO A 70 3.96 9.27 8.14
N PHE A 71 4.61 8.62 7.18
CA PHE A 71 5.17 7.30 7.36
C PHE A 71 6.30 7.34 8.40
N THR A 72 6.39 6.27 9.20
CA THR A 72 7.56 6.02 10.02
C THR A 72 8.77 5.67 9.13
N GLN A 73 9.97 5.76 9.70
CA GLN A 73 11.20 5.41 8.97
C GLN A 73 11.17 3.96 8.46
N GLU A 74 10.63 3.03 9.25
CA GLU A 74 10.52 1.62 8.90
C GLU A 74 9.56 1.40 7.73
N GLU A 75 8.36 1.99 7.79
CA GLU A 75 7.37 1.92 6.70
C GLU A 75 7.91 2.51 5.39
N MET A 76 8.66 3.62 5.48
CA MET A 76 9.30 4.23 4.32
C MET A 76 10.39 3.33 3.73
N GLU A 77 11.20 2.68 4.57
CA GLU A 77 12.23 1.75 4.11
C GLU A 77 11.62 0.52 3.42
N GLU A 78 10.56 -0.05 3.99
CA GLU A 78 9.82 -1.14 3.38
C GLU A 78 9.24 -0.74 2.02
N MET A 79 8.57 0.41 1.94
CA MET A 79 8.01 0.91 0.68
C MET A 79 9.08 1.08 -0.40
N LEU A 80 10.23 1.69 -0.05
CA LEU A 80 11.33 1.88 -1.00
C LEU A 80 11.95 0.55 -1.45
N SER A 81 12.06 -0.42 -0.54
CA SER A 81 12.59 -1.74 -0.87
C SER A 81 11.72 -2.49 -1.89
N ALA A 82 10.40 -2.25 -1.86
CA ALA A 82 9.45 -2.85 -2.80
C ALA A 82 9.33 -2.06 -4.12
N ALA A 83 9.51 -0.73 -4.08
CA ALA A 83 9.19 0.15 -5.20
C ALA A 83 10.39 0.55 -6.08
N ILE A 84 11.62 0.53 -5.54
CA ILE A 84 12.81 0.96 -6.27
C ILE A 84 13.27 -0.13 -7.24
N ASP A 85 13.43 0.25 -8.50
CA ASP A 85 14.14 -0.56 -9.47
C ASP A 85 15.66 -0.57 -9.16
N PRO A 86 16.27 -1.74 -9.00
CA PRO A 86 17.65 -1.86 -8.53
C PRO A 86 18.70 -1.42 -9.56
N GLU A 87 18.36 -1.36 -10.86
CA GLU A 87 19.28 -0.99 -11.92
C GLU A 87 19.31 0.53 -12.14
N THR A 88 18.12 1.15 -12.06
CA THR A 88 17.91 2.58 -12.35
C THR A 88 17.85 3.44 -11.10
N ASN A 89 17.63 2.83 -9.93
CA ASN A 89 17.41 3.49 -8.64
C ASN A 89 16.24 4.49 -8.67
N LYS A 90 15.23 4.18 -9.48
CA LYS A 90 14.01 4.98 -9.69
C LYS A 90 12.78 4.14 -9.35
N ILE A 91 11.68 4.82 -9.04
CA ILE A 91 10.37 4.19 -8.86
C ILE A 91 9.58 4.37 -10.16
N CYS A 92 9.58 3.36 -11.02
CA CYS A 92 8.71 3.30 -12.20
C CYS A 92 7.30 2.96 -11.75
N TYR A 93 6.49 3.98 -11.44
CA TYR A 93 5.22 3.78 -10.73
C TYR A 93 4.21 2.92 -11.49
N LYS A 94 4.25 2.87 -12.82
CA LYS A 94 3.38 1.95 -13.59
C LYS A 94 3.66 0.48 -13.28
N ASP A 95 4.94 0.12 -13.19
CA ASP A 95 5.38 -1.24 -12.87
C ASP A 95 5.04 -1.55 -11.41
N TYR A 96 5.26 -0.57 -10.53
CA TYR A 96 4.92 -0.71 -9.11
C TYR A 96 3.41 -0.86 -8.86
N ILE A 97 2.57 -0.08 -9.54
CA ILE A 97 1.10 -0.20 -9.46
C ILE A 97 0.66 -1.59 -9.96
N SER A 98 1.28 -2.08 -11.04
CA SER A 98 1.00 -3.43 -11.57
C SER A 98 1.28 -4.54 -10.54
N MET A 99 2.19 -4.30 -9.59
CA MET A 99 2.43 -5.21 -8.47
C MET A 99 1.43 -5.06 -7.31
N MET A 100 0.76 -3.91 -7.19
CA MET A 100 -0.26 -3.64 -6.16
C MET A 100 -1.65 -4.15 -6.51
N VAL A 101 -1.94 -4.23 -7.81
CA VAL A 101 -3.21 -4.74 -8.31
C VAL A 101 -3.12 -6.26 -8.40
N VAL A 102 -4.10 -6.96 -7.84
CA VAL A 102 -4.23 -8.41 -8.00
C VAL A 102 -5.02 -8.64 -9.28
N ASP A 103 -4.48 -9.45 -10.20
CA ASP A 103 -5.20 -9.91 -11.39
C ASP A 103 -6.50 -10.60 -10.98
N GLU A 104 -7.64 -10.05 -11.42
CA GLU A 104 -8.92 -10.76 -11.41
C GLU A 104 -8.93 -11.80 -12.55
N ASN A 105 -8.19 -12.90 -12.39
CA ASN A 105 -8.30 -14.08 -13.26
C ASN A 105 -9.12 -15.20 -12.59
#